data_AF-A0A350QPS7-F1
#
_entry.id   AF-A0A350QPS7-F1
#
_cell.length_a   1.000
_cell.length_b   1.000
_cell.length_c   1.000
_cell.angle_alpha   90.00
_cell.angle_beta   90.00
_cell.angle_gamma   90.00
#
_symmetry.space_group_name_H-M   'P 1'
#
loop_
_entity.id
_entity.type
_entity.pdbx_description
1 polymer ?
#
loop_
_entity_poly.entity_id
_entity_poly.type
_entity_poly.pdbx_seq_one_letter_code
_entity_poly.pdbx_strand_id
1 'polypeptide(L)'
;MEVDKDAIFKGASKAAVELLEKFESKTARIGIVGLGYVGLPLSKALLENGYSVIGFDVDQRKIDAISEGRSYIKHLGDGFFEMIQKSDSFHATADKQDLRDADAILLCVPTPLGKHDDPDLSYVLDSTRMAAEVLRPGQIVVLESTTYPGTTRHEMQPILDESGLVCGEDYFLAYSPEREDPGSAGRSAGEIPKLVGGVDDVATELAMALYSRVVAKAHRVSSAEVAESAKLLENIYRAVNIALINEMKVVLNDMDVDVWEVVEAAKTKPFGFQAFYPGPGLGGHCIPIDPFYLTWKAKEVGHQTRFIELAGEVNTAMPKYVISRVAEALNHDRLAMNGANILVLGMAYKKNVDDPRETPAAEILKRLAEAGSNVSYHDPHVPRFPEMRRYKFDLESQPVNPESISGYDCILIITDHDDVDYELIGSHARLIVDTRNAMDRVPRNLIKARCVKA
;
A
#
# COMPACT_ATOMS: atom_id res chain seq x y z
N MET A 1 -20.39 3.77 -17.87
CA MET A 1 -20.71 4.11 -19.27
C MET A 1 -21.23 2.83 -19.88
N GLU A 2 -22.47 2.82 -20.35
CA GLU A 2 -23.03 1.64 -21.02
C GLU A 2 -22.46 1.64 -22.45
N VAL A 3 -21.78 0.56 -22.83
CA VAL A 3 -21.07 0.49 -24.11
C VAL A 3 -21.57 -0.72 -24.87
N ASP A 4 -21.83 -0.54 -26.17
CA ASP A 4 -22.27 -1.60 -27.06
C ASP A 4 -21.08 -2.51 -27.40
N LYS A 5 -20.95 -3.61 -26.65
CA LYS A 5 -19.87 -4.59 -26.83
C LYS A 5 -19.91 -5.24 -28.21
N ASP A 6 -21.10 -5.49 -28.75
CA ASP A 6 -21.26 -6.11 -30.06
C ASP A 6 -20.73 -5.17 -31.16
N ALA A 7 -20.98 -3.87 -31.01
CA ALA A 7 -20.41 -2.87 -31.92
C ALA A 7 -18.87 -2.79 -31.84
N ILE A 8 -18.28 -2.89 -30.65
CA ILE A 8 -16.82 -2.90 -30.46
C ILE A 8 -16.20 -4.12 -31.16
N PHE A 9 -16.73 -5.32 -30.91
CA PHE A 9 -16.12 -6.54 -31.43
C PHE A 9 -16.47 -6.83 -32.90
N LYS A 10 -17.47 -6.17 -33.49
CA LYS A 10 -17.78 -6.29 -34.92
C LYS A 10 -16.63 -5.82 -35.82
N GLY A 11 -15.82 -4.87 -35.34
CA GLY A 11 -14.63 -4.36 -36.04
C GLY A 11 -13.31 -4.86 -35.48
N ALA A 12 -13.33 -5.71 -34.44
CA ALA A 12 -12.11 -6.15 -33.77
C ALA A 12 -11.39 -7.26 -34.56
N SER A 13 -10.08 -7.39 -34.30
CA SER A 13 -9.26 -8.41 -34.92
C SER A 13 -9.72 -9.82 -34.52
N LYS A 14 -9.37 -10.82 -35.34
CA LYS A 14 -9.63 -12.22 -35.01
C LYS A 14 -8.98 -12.63 -33.67
N ALA A 15 -7.79 -12.10 -33.40
CA ALA A 15 -7.06 -12.37 -32.16
C ALA A 15 -7.82 -11.83 -30.93
N ALA A 16 -8.48 -10.67 -31.06
CA ALA A 16 -9.31 -10.11 -30.00
C ALA A 16 -10.52 -11.02 -29.69
N VAL A 17 -11.22 -11.48 -30.72
CA VAL A 17 -12.41 -12.34 -30.55
C VAL A 17 -12.02 -13.67 -29.89
N GLU A 18 -10.95 -14.31 -30.35
CA GLU A 18 -10.46 -15.56 -29.74
C GLU A 18 -10.02 -15.37 -28.28
N LEU A 19 -9.35 -14.26 -27.97
CA LEU A 19 -8.94 -13.97 -26.60
C LEU A 19 -10.14 -13.70 -25.69
N LEU A 20 -11.17 -12.98 -26.18
CA LEU A 20 -12.42 -12.78 -25.46
C LEU A 20 -13.05 -14.14 -25.11
N GLU A 21 -13.22 -15.03 -26.08
CA GLU A 21 -13.79 -16.37 -25.88
C GLU A 21 -13.03 -17.18 -24.82
N LYS A 22 -11.69 -17.08 -24.80
CA LYS A 22 -10.85 -17.74 -23.77
C LYS A 22 -11.10 -17.19 -22.37
N PHE A 23 -11.24 -15.87 -22.23
CA PHE A 23 -11.63 -15.29 -20.94
C PHE A 23 -13.04 -15.71 -20.54
N GLU A 24 -13.98 -15.77 -21.49
CA GLU A 24 -15.36 -16.11 -21.20
C GLU A 24 -15.55 -17.55 -20.76
N SER A 25 -14.85 -18.47 -21.44
CA SER A 25 -14.85 -19.90 -21.17
C SER A 25 -13.89 -20.31 -20.05
N LYS A 26 -13.12 -19.37 -19.49
CA LYS A 26 -12.08 -19.61 -18.47
C LYS A 26 -10.99 -20.60 -18.90
N THR A 27 -10.74 -20.69 -20.20
CA THR A 27 -9.68 -21.53 -20.79
C THR A 27 -8.37 -20.76 -20.96
N ALA A 28 -8.39 -19.44 -20.74
CA ALA A 28 -7.20 -18.60 -20.80
C ALA A 28 -6.21 -18.94 -19.68
N ARG A 29 -4.91 -18.89 -19.98
CA ARG A 29 -3.83 -19.04 -18.99
C ARG A 29 -3.28 -17.65 -18.63
N ILE A 30 -3.14 -17.35 -17.34
CA ILE A 30 -2.84 -15.98 -16.87
C ILE A 30 -1.44 -15.95 -16.25
N GLY A 31 -0.53 -15.18 -16.85
CA GLY A 31 0.80 -14.90 -16.32
C GLY A 31 0.76 -13.75 -15.31
N ILE A 32 1.38 -13.94 -14.15
CA ILE A 32 1.56 -12.91 -13.13
C ILE A 32 3.05 -12.65 -12.98
N VAL A 33 3.50 -11.41 -13.23
CA VAL A 33 4.90 -11.00 -13.06
C VAL A 33 5.02 -10.25 -11.74
N GLY A 34 5.71 -10.85 -10.77
CA GLY A 34 5.90 -10.34 -9.41
C GLY A 34 4.99 -11.03 -8.39
N LEU A 35 5.54 -12.00 -7.65
CA LEU A 35 4.85 -12.78 -6.63
C LEU A 35 5.01 -12.12 -5.25
N GLY A 36 4.54 -10.88 -5.17
CA GLY A 36 4.55 -10.09 -3.94
C GLY A 36 3.16 -9.85 -3.37
N TYR A 37 3.02 -8.71 -2.68
CA TYR A 37 1.79 -8.22 -2.05
C TYR A 37 0.62 -7.99 -3.01
N VAL A 38 0.84 -7.92 -4.32
CA VAL A 38 -0.22 -7.71 -5.33
C VAL A 38 -0.43 -8.99 -6.16
N GLY A 39 0.65 -9.56 -6.69
CA GLY A 39 0.54 -10.72 -7.59
C GLY A 39 0.03 -12.00 -6.93
N LEU A 40 0.36 -12.28 -5.66
CA LEU A 40 -0.15 -13.47 -4.98
C LEU A 40 -1.65 -13.38 -4.62
N PRO A 41 -2.17 -12.29 -4.04
CA PRO A 41 -3.62 -12.13 -3.88
C PRO A 41 -4.39 -12.23 -5.21
N LEU A 42 -3.86 -11.65 -6.28
CA LEU A 42 -4.47 -11.75 -7.61
C LEU A 42 -4.44 -13.17 -8.16
N SER A 43 -3.32 -13.89 -7.97
CA SER A 43 -3.21 -15.32 -8.29
C SER A 43 -4.26 -16.15 -7.55
N LYS A 44 -4.47 -15.87 -6.27
CA LYS A 44 -5.52 -16.53 -5.46
C LYS A 44 -6.90 -16.32 -6.06
N ALA A 45 -7.25 -15.06 -6.36
CA ALA A 45 -8.56 -14.73 -6.93
C ALA A 45 -8.77 -15.37 -8.31
N LEU A 46 -7.72 -15.46 -9.14
CA LEU A 46 -7.76 -16.12 -10.45
C LEU A 46 -8.00 -17.63 -10.32
N LEU A 47 -7.27 -18.30 -9.44
CA LEU A 47 -7.40 -19.74 -9.18
C LEU A 47 -8.77 -20.09 -8.60
N GLU A 48 -9.25 -19.32 -7.63
CA GLU A 48 -10.58 -19.50 -7.03
C GLU A 48 -11.71 -19.34 -8.06
N ASN A 49 -11.46 -18.57 -9.13
CA ASN A 49 -12.40 -18.40 -10.23
C ASN A 49 -12.14 -19.33 -11.42
N GLY A 50 -11.24 -20.31 -11.30
CA GLY A 50 -11.05 -21.40 -12.26
C GLY A 50 -10.10 -21.11 -13.42
N TYR A 51 -9.30 -20.04 -13.36
CA TYR A 51 -8.22 -19.82 -14.32
C TYR A 51 -6.96 -20.60 -13.93
N SER A 52 -6.16 -20.95 -14.94
CA SER A 52 -4.78 -21.44 -14.71
C SER A 52 -3.81 -20.27 -14.67
N VAL A 53 -2.85 -20.31 -13.75
CA VAL A 53 -1.91 -19.20 -13.49
C VAL A 53 -0.46 -19.65 -13.67
N ILE A 54 0.34 -18.81 -14.33
CA ILE A 54 1.81 -18.89 -14.35
C ILE A 54 2.32 -17.76 -13.47
N GLY A 55 2.85 -18.10 -12.29
CA GLY A 55 3.45 -17.13 -11.39
C GLY A 55 4.95 -16.97 -11.67
N PHE A 56 5.36 -15.81 -12.16
CA PHE A 56 6.75 -15.49 -12.41
C PHE A 56 7.32 -14.54 -11.35
N ASP A 57 8.51 -14.84 -10.83
CA ASP A 57 9.30 -13.89 -10.04
C ASP A 57 10.80 -14.10 -10.32
N VAL A 58 11.57 -13.00 -10.32
CA VAL A 58 13.02 -13.05 -10.52
C VAL A 58 13.77 -13.59 -9.29
N ASP A 59 13.16 -13.53 -8.10
CA ASP A 59 13.75 -14.07 -6.89
C ASP A 59 13.46 -15.57 -6.74
N GLN A 60 14.45 -16.39 -7.11
CA GLN A 60 14.39 -17.84 -7.00
C GLN A 60 13.97 -18.32 -5.60
N ARG A 61 14.33 -17.58 -4.53
CA ARG A 61 13.96 -17.94 -3.17
C ARG A 61 12.44 -17.98 -2.95
N LYS A 62 11.68 -17.15 -3.65
CA LYS A 62 10.21 -17.15 -3.59
C LYS A 62 9.63 -18.35 -4.32
N ILE A 63 10.20 -18.71 -5.47
CA ILE A 63 9.79 -19.89 -6.25
C ILE A 63 10.03 -21.16 -5.43
N ASP A 64 11.21 -21.28 -4.82
CA ASP A 64 11.57 -22.40 -3.95
C ASP A 64 10.60 -22.49 -2.76
N ALA A 65 10.31 -21.37 -2.10
CA ALA A 65 9.35 -21.32 -1.00
C ALA A 65 7.94 -21.78 -1.42
N ILE A 66 7.45 -21.37 -2.59
CA ILE A 66 6.16 -21.85 -3.12
C ILE A 66 6.19 -23.35 -3.38
N SER A 67 7.26 -23.86 -4.00
CA SER A 67 7.40 -25.30 -4.32
C SER A 67 7.39 -26.19 -3.07
N GLU A 68 7.83 -25.64 -1.94
CA GLU A 68 7.86 -26.28 -0.63
C GLU A 68 6.59 -25.99 0.20
N GLY A 69 5.63 -25.22 -0.32
CA GLY A 69 4.42 -24.82 0.41
C GLY A 69 4.69 -23.86 1.57
N ARG A 70 5.87 -23.23 1.62
CA ARG A 70 6.27 -22.30 2.69
C ARG A 70 5.77 -20.89 2.41
N SER A 71 5.00 -20.36 3.36
CA SER A 71 4.60 -18.95 3.32
C SER A 71 5.76 -18.00 3.62
N TYR A 72 5.90 -16.98 2.78
CA TYR A 72 6.72 -15.79 3.05
C TYR A 72 5.87 -14.51 3.14
N ILE A 73 4.54 -14.66 3.08
CA ILE A 73 3.57 -13.57 3.17
C ILE A 73 2.37 -14.04 4.01
N LYS A 74 2.20 -13.46 5.20
CA LYS A 74 1.22 -13.93 6.19
C LYS A 74 -0.24 -13.58 5.85
N HIS A 75 -0.50 -12.51 5.11
CA HIS A 75 -1.86 -11.97 4.90
C HIS A 75 -2.75 -12.81 3.95
N LEU A 76 -2.22 -13.86 3.32
CA LEU A 76 -2.98 -14.72 2.40
C LEU A 76 -3.76 -15.84 3.09
N GLY A 77 -3.59 -15.97 4.40
CA GLY A 77 -4.17 -17.00 5.25
C GLY A 77 -3.36 -18.29 5.26
N ASP A 78 -3.59 -19.08 6.31
CA ASP A 78 -2.97 -20.39 6.46
C ASP A 78 -3.43 -21.33 5.32
N GLY A 79 -2.49 -22.08 4.75
CA GLY A 79 -2.76 -23.07 3.71
C GLY A 79 -2.81 -22.56 2.27
N PHE A 80 -2.76 -21.25 1.99
CA PHE A 80 -2.72 -20.75 0.60
C PHE A 80 -1.51 -21.29 -0.17
N PHE A 81 -0.33 -21.27 0.45
CA PHE A 81 0.90 -21.79 -0.17
C PHE A 81 0.85 -23.30 -0.39
N GLU A 82 0.24 -24.06 0.53
CA GLU A 82 0.01 -25.50 0.34
C GLU A 82 -0.99 -25.78 -0.78
N MET A 83 -2.00 -24.92 -0.94
CA MET A 83 -3.00 -25.03 -2.00
C MET A 83 -2.36 -24.83 -3.38
N ILE A 84 -1.60 -23.75 -3.58
CA ILE A 84 -0.94 -23.50 -4.87
C ILE A 84 0.18 -24.51 -5.17
N GLN A 85 0.86 -25.02 -4.14
CA GLN A 85 1.90 -26.05 -4.28
C GLN A 85 1.36 -27.38 -4.81
N LYS A 86 0.10 -27.71 -4.51
CA LYS A 86 -0.57 -28.95 -4.95
C LYS A 86 -1.47 -28.75 -6.17
N SER A 87 -1.57 -27.52 -6.68
CA SER A 87 -2.49 -27.18 -7.76
C SER A 87 -1.85 -27.42 -9.12
N ASP A 88 -2.46 -28.29 -9.93
CA ASP A 88 -2.10 -28.44 -11.35
C ASP A 88 -2.41 -27.17 -12.18
N SER A 89 -3.19 -26.24 -11.61
CA SER A 89 -3.57 -24.97 -12.24
C SER A 89 -2.63 -23.82 -11.87
N PHE A 90 -1.58 -24.05 -11.08
CA PHE A 90 -0.60 -23.02 -10.72
C PHE A 90 0.83 -23.49 -11.04
N HIS A 91 1.57 -22.70 -11.81
CA HIS A 91 2.97 -22.96 -12.15
C HIS A 91 3.85 -21.79 -11.69
N ALA A 92 4.70 -22.00 -10.67
CA ALA A 92 5.68 -21.01 -10.23
C ALA A 92 6.99 -21.15 -11.01
N THR A 93 7.55 -20.06 -11.52
CA THR A 93 8.76 -20.10 -12.33
C THR A 93 9.60 -18.82 -12.22
N ALA A 94 10.90 -18.96 -12.47
CA ALA A 94 11.82 -17.85 -12.70
C ALA A 94 12.28 -17.80 -14.18
N ASP A 95 11.77 -18.70 -15.04
CA ASP A 95 12.04 -18.68 -16.47
C ASP A 95 10.96 -17.86 -17.19
N LYS A 96 11.38 -16.75 -17.79
CA LYS A 96 10.47 -15.87 -18.54
C LYS A 96 9.85 -16.56 -19.76
N GLN A 97 10.50 -17.60 -20.31
CA GLN A 97 9.98 -18.33 -21.49
C GLN A 97 8.61 -18.96 -21.22
N ASP A 98 8.31 -19.33 -19.96
CA ASP A 98 7.03 -19.89 -19.57
C ASP A 98 5.87 -18.89 -19.77
N LEU A 99 6.13 -17.58 -19.72
CA LEU A 99 5.11 -16.54 -19.94
C LEU A 99 4.59 -16.51 -21.38
N ARG A 100 5.29 -17.13 -22.33
CA ARG A 100 4.82 -17.28 -23.72
C ARG A 100 3.52 -18.07 -23.82
N ASP A 101 3.30 -18.99 -22.87
CA ASP A 101 2.08 -19.80 -22.79
C ASP A 101 0.88 -19.04 -22.22
N ALA A 102 1.09 -17.85 -21.63
CA ALA A 102 0.00 -17.04 -21.11
C ALA A 102 -0.82 -16.42 -22.26
N ASP A 103 -2.10 -16.18 -22.02
CA ASP A 103 -2.99 -15.36 -22.85
C ASP A 103 -3.10 -13.93 -22.30
N ALA A 104 -2.89 -13.75 -20.99
CA ALA A 104 -2.75 -12.43 -20.35
C ALA A 104 -1.49 -12.40 -19.49
N ILE A 105 -0.72 -11.31 -19.54
CA ILE A 105 0.46 -11.09 -18.69
C ILE A 105 0.19 -9.86 -17.81
N LEU A 106 0.01 -10.07 -16.51
CA LEU A 106 -0.28 -9.02 -15.55
C LEU A 106 1.00 -8.62 -14.80
N LEU A 107 1.39 -7.36 -14.90
CA LEU A 107 2.63 -6.83 -14.33
C LEU A 107 2.38 -6.24 -12.94
N CYS A 108 2.78 -6.98 -11.90
CA CYS A 108 2.57 -6.69 -10.47
C CYS A 108 3.90 -6.38 -9.76
N VAL A 109 4.74 -5.54 -10.37
CA VAL A 109 6.10 -5.25 -9.90
C VAL A 109 6.18 -3.97 -9.05
N PRO A 110 7.20 -3.83 -8.18
CA PRO A 110 7.36 -2.63 -7.36
C PRO A 110 7.54 -1.36 -8.19
N THR A 111 7.06 -0.23 -7.68
CA THR A 111 7.28 1.12 -8.24
C THR A 111 7.81 2.05 -7.14
N PRO A 112 9.09 1.90 -6.74
CA PRO A 112 9.66 2.70 -5.65
C PRO A 112 9.92 4.15 -6.08
N LEU A 113 10.42 4.96 -5.14
CA LEU A 113 11.06 6.24 -5.43
C LEU A 113 12.58 6.11 -5.46
N GLY A 114 13.22 6.93 -6.28
CA GLY A 114 14.66 7.05 -6.44
C GLY A 114 15.37 7.69 -5.24
N LYS A 115 16.46 8.40 -5.51
CA LYS A 115 17.23 9.11 -4.47
C LYS A 115 16.69 10.50 -4.18
N HIS A 116 15.95 11.09 -5.12
CA HIS A 116 15.47 12.46 -5.07
C HIS A 116 13.94 12.52 -5.07
N ASP A 117 13.30 11.47 -4.54
CA ASP A 117 11.85 11.28 -4.51
C ASP A 117 11.20 11.32 -5.91
N ASP A 118 11.98 10.99 -6.93
CA ASP A 118 11.58 10.78 -8.31
C ASP A 118 11.01 9.36 -8.52
N PRO A 119 9.93 9.18 -9.31
CA PRO A 119 9.44 7.85 -9.67
C PRO A 119 10.50 6.97 -10.29
N ASP A 120 10.73 5.77 -9.74
CA ASP A 120 11.61 4.77 -10.33
C ASP A 120 10.79 3.71 -11.09
N LEU A 121 10.71 3.88 -12.41
CA LEU A 121 10.01 2.94 -13.29
C LEU A 121 10.88 1.78 -13.76
N SER A 122 12.14 1.61 -13.31
CA SER A 122 13.03 0.59 -13.85
C SER A 122 12.40 -0.80 -13.83
N TYR A 123 11.73 -1.17 -12.74
CA TYR A 123 11.05 -2.45 -12.56
C TYR A 123 9.91 -2.67 -13.56
N VAL A 124 9.09 -1.64 -13.81
CA VAL A 124 8.00 -1.69 -14.79
C VAL A 124 8.56 -1.80 -16.20
N LEU A 125 9.56 -0.98 -16.54
CA LEU A 125 10.18 -1.00 -17.88
C LEU A 125 10.92 -2.31 -18.15
N ASP A 126 11.68 -2.83 -17.19
CA ASP A 126 12.39 -4.10 -17.31
C ASP A 126 11.42 -5.29 -17.46
N SER A 127 10.32 -5.26 -16.71
CA SER A 127 9.26 -6.28 -16.82
C SER A 127 8.49 -6.16 -18.14
N THR A 128 8.33 -4.94 -18.67
CA THR A 128 7.74 -4.70 -19.99
C THR A 128 8.66 -5.22 -21.09
N ARG A 129 9.98 -4.98 -21.02
CA ARG A 129 10.97 -5.56 -21.96
C ARG A 129 10.96 -7.08 -21.92
N MET A 130 10.92 -7.65 -20.71
CA MET A 130 10.79 -9.10 -20.53
C MET A 130 9.52 -9.64 -21.20
N ALA A 131 8.37 -8.98 -20.99
CA ALA A 131 7.12 -9.35 -21.63
C ALA A 131 7.19 -9.22 -23.16
N ALA A 132 7.85 -8.17 -23.68
CA ALA A 132 8.05 -7.95 -25.12
C ALA A 132 8.83 -9.10 -25.78
N GLU A 133 9.85 -9.65 -25.12
CA GLU A 133 10.65 -10.77 -25.64
C GLU A 133 9.88 -12.08 -25.82
N VAL A 134 8.77 -12.26 -25.10
CA VAL A 134 7.94 -13.47 -25.12
C VAL A 134 6.54 -13.20 -25.68
N LEU A 135 6.29 -11.97 -26.11
CA LEU A 135 5.00 -11.53 -26.64
C LEU A 135 4.66 -12.30 -27.91
N ARG A 136 3.40 -12.71 -28.03
CA ARG A 136 2.85 -13.38 -29.21
C ARG A 136 1.49 -12.79 -29.58
N PRO A 137 1.04 -12.97 -30.84
CA PRO A 137 -0.30 -12.62 -31.23
C PRO A 137 -1.37 -13.26 -30.33
N GLY A 138 -2.43 -12.49 -30.04
CA GLY A 138 -3.54 -12.87 -29.18
C GLY A 138 -3.27 -12.77 -27.69
N GLN A 139 -2.23 -12.05 -27.27
CA GLN A 139 -1.97 -11.76 -25.85
C GLN A 139 -2.43 -10.36 -25.44
N ILE A 140 -2.82 -10.22 -24.17
CA ILE A 140 -2.97 -8.92 -23.51
C ILE A 140 -1.90 -8.74 -22.42
N VAL A 141 -1.26 -7.57 -22.39
CA VAL A 141 -0.42 -7.16 -21.26
C VAL A 141 -1.22 -6.16 -20.43
N VAL A 142 -1.25 -6.34 -19.11
CA VAL A 142 -1.94 -5.41 -18.20
C VAL A 142 -0.97 -4.95 -17.11
N LEU A 143 -0.84 -3.64 -16.96
CA LEU A 143 -0.11 -3.07 -15.84
C LEU A 143 -1.02 -2.95 -14.61
N GLU A 144 -0.58 -3.55 -13.50
CA GLU A 144 -1.26 -3.53 -12.19
C GLU A 144 -0.56 -2.58 -11.21
N SER A 145 0.75 -2.38 -11.38
CA SER A 145 1.56 -1.50 -10.54
C SER A 145 1.08 -0.05 -10.57
N THR A 146 1.14 0.63 -9.43
CA THR A 146 0.78 2.06 -9.36
C THR A 146 1.80 2.91 -10.10
N THR A 147 1.34 3.83 -10.95
CA THR A 147 2.21 4.65 -11.81
C THR A 147 1.57 6.00 -12.17
N TYR A 148 2.26 6.83 -12.96
CA TYR A 148 1.76 8.12 -13.45
C TYR A 148 0.96 8.02 -14.75
N PRO A 149 0.05 8.97 -15.02
CA PRO A 149 -0.73 9.01 -16.26
C PRO A 149 0.15 9.07 -17.50
N GLY A 150 -0.09 8.15 -18.43
CA GLY A 150 0.65 7.97 -19.67
C GLY A 150 1.72 6.88 -19.60
N THR A 151 1.93 6.19 -18.48
CA THR A 151 2.94 5.11 -18.40
C THR A 151 2.60 3.97 -19.36
N THR A 152 1.35 3.51 -19.31
CA THR A 152 0.89 2.38 -20.14
C THR A 152 1.05 2.71 -21.63
N ARG A 153 0.63 3.91 -22.07
CA ARG A 153 0.65 4.28 -23.49
C ARG A 153 2.00 4.80 -23.98
N HIS A 154 2.68 5.64 -23.20
CA HIS A 154 3.86 6.36 -23.67
C HIS A 154 5.18 5.71 -23.28
N GLU A 155 5.18 4.85 -22.26
CA GLU A 155 6.40 4.15 -21.81
C GLU A 155 6.35 2.67 -22.20
N MET A 156 5.24 1.98 -21.91
CA MET A 156 5.15 0.54 -22.16
C MET A 156 4.85 0.18 -23.61
N GLN A 157 3.90 0.86 -24.24
CA GLN A 157 3.50 0.55 -25.61
C GLN A 157 4.69 0.59 -26.59
N PRO A 158 5.57 1.61 -26.58
CA PRO A 158 6.73 1.64 -27.48
C PRO A 158 7.67 0.45 -27.31
N ILE A 159 7.86 -0.03 -26.07
CA ILE A 159 8.70 -1.21 -25.78
C ILE A 159 8.06 -2.48 -26.34
N LEU A 160 6.74 -2.63 -26.21
CA LEU A 160 6.02 -3.79 -26.73
C LEU A 160 5.94 -3.76 -28.27
N ASP A 161 5.84 -2.59 -28.88
CA ASP A 161 5.84 -2.39 -30.34
C ASP A 161 7.17 -2.83 -30.99
N GLU A 162 8.29 -2.87 -30.23
CA GLU A 162 9.58 -3.41 -30.71
C GLU A 162 9.52 -4.90 -31.09
N SER A 163 8.50 -5.64 -30.62
CA SER A 163 8.23 -7.02 -31.04
C SER A 163 7.83 -7.14 -32.52
N GLY A 164 7.44 -6.04 -33.17
CA GLY A 164 6.91 -6.01 -34.52
C GLY A 164 5.42 -6.37 -34.63
N LEU A 165 4.75 -6.63 -33.50
CA LEU A 165 3.30 -6.82 -33.42
C LEU A 165 2.58 -5.47 -33.34
N VAL A 166 1.36 -5.41 -33.87
CA VAL A 166 0.55 -4.18 -33.86
C VAL A 166 -0.38 -4.16 -32.65
N CYS A 167 -0.24 -3.15 -31.79
CA CYS A 167 -1.14 -2.95 -30.66
C CYS A 167 -2.60 -2.68 -31.12
N GLY A 168 -3.56 -3.34 -30.49
CA GLY A 168 -4.99 -3.29 -30.85
C GLY A 168 -5.42 -4.30 -31.93
N GLU A 169 -4.45 -4.93 -32.61
CA GLU A 169 -4.70 -5.92 -33.66
C GLU A 169 -4.10 -7.28 -33.28
N ASP A 170 -2.79 -7.33 -33.06
CA ASP A 170 -2.03 -8.54 -32.75
C ASP A 170 -1.90 -8.75 -31.23
N TYR A 171 -1.70 -7.69 -30.47
CA TYR A 171 -1.65 -7.74 -29.00
C TYR A 171 -2.43 -6.58 -28.39
N PHE A 172 -2.79 -6.71 -27.12
CA PHE A 172 -3.61 -5.73 -26.42
C PHE A 172 -2.90 -5.20 -25.18
N LEU A 173 -3.22 -3.97 -24.78
CA LEU A 173 -2.56 -3.31 -23.66
C LEU A 173 -3.58 -2.57 -22.79
N ALA A 174 -3.53 -2.80 -21.49
CA ALA A 174 -4.43 -2.15 -20.54
C ALA A 174 -3.76 -1.81 -19.21
N TYR A 175 -4.47 -1.03 -18.41
CA TYR A 175 -4.14 -0.70 -17.04
C TYR A 175 -5.31 -1.08 -16.13
N SER A 176 -5.01 -1.79 -15.05
CA SER A 176 -5.97 -2.06 -13.97
C SER A 176 -5.25 -1.96 -12.64
N PRO A 177 -5.34 -0.84 -11.91
CA PRO A 177 -4.57 -0.65 -10.70
C PRO A 177 -5.08 -1.57 -9.58
N GLU A 178 -4.15 -2.07 -8.77
CA GLU A 178 -4.52 -2.67 -7.49
C GLU A 178 -5.01 -1.60 -6.49
N ARG A 179 -6.03 -1.94 -5.68
CA ARG A 179 -6.74 -1.02 -4.77
C ARG A 179 -6.90 -1.58 -3.35
N GLU A 180 -6.25 -2.69 -3.05
CA GLU A 180 -6.13 -3.26 -1.71
C GLU A 180 -5.62 -2.27 -0.66
N ASP A 181 -6.22 -2.35 0.53
CA ASP A 181 -5.80 -1.62 1.73
C ASP A 181 -5.26 -2.63 2.75
N PRO A 182 -3.92 -2.73 2.95
CA PRO A 182 -3.32 -3.70 3.84
C PRO A 182 -3.92 -3.63 5.26
N GLY A 183 -4.28 -4.78 5.84
CA GLY A 183 -4.86 -4.85 7.18
C GLY A 183 -6.31 -4.40 7.30
N SER A 184 -7.01 -4.10 6.19
CA SER A 184 -8.46 -3.91 6.26
C SER A 184 -9.14 -5.24 6.58
N ALA A 185 -9.80 -5.33 7.73
CA ALA A 185 -10.54 -6.52 8.11
C ALA A 185 -11.62 -6.83 7.07
N GLY A 186 -11.52 -7.98 6.41
CA GLY A 186 -12.63 -8.60 5.68
C GLY A 186 -12.85 -8.14 4.24
N ARG A 187 -11.82 -7.77 3.48
CA ARG A 187 -11.91 -7.70 2.00
C ARG A 187 -10.75 -8.38 1.31
N SER A 188 -11.03 -9.42 0.53
CA SER A 188 -10.04 -10.05 -0.36
C SER A 188 -9.91 -9.26 -1.67
N ALA A 189 -8.84 -9.51 -2.43
CA ALA A 189 -8.66 -8.98 -3.80
C ALA A 189 -9.94 -9.10 -4.64
N GLY A 190 -10.64 -10.23 -4.51
CA GLY A 190 -11.87 -10.54 -5.21
C GLY A 190 -13.07 -9.66 -4.82
N GLU A 191 -13.06 -8.98 -3.68
CA GLU A 191 -14.18 -8.15 -3.23
C GLU A 191 -14.01 -6.67 -3.57
N ILE A 192 -12.79 -6.24 -3.89
CA ILE A 192 -12.45 -4.84 -4.13
C ILE A 192 -12.73 -4.49 -5.59
N PRO A 193 -13.48 -3.41 -5.87
CA PRO A 193 -13.74 -3.02 -7.24
C PRO A 193 -12.46 -2.60 -7.97
N LYS A 194 -12.19 -3.19 -9.14
CA LYS A 194 -11.06 -2.78 -9.99
C LYS A 194 -11.48 -1.73 -11.02
N LEU A 195 -10.59 -0.79 -11.31
CA LEU A 195 -10.72 0.10 -12.46
C LEU A 195 -10.09 -0.59 -13.66
N VAL A 196 -10.67 -0.43 -14.86
CA VAL A 196 -10.12 -1.02 -16.09
C VAL A 196 -10.16 0.01 -17.21
N GLY A 197 -8.98 0.32 -17.74
CA GLY A 197 -8.81 1.21 -18.89
C GLY A 197 -7.75 0.67 -19.84
N GLY A 198 -8.13 0.40 -21.08
CA GLY A 198 -7.25 -0.01 -22.16
C GLY A 198 -6.62 1.16 -22.90
N VAL A 199 -5.66 0.86 -23.79
CA VAL A 199 -5.18 1.84 -24.77
C VAL A 199 -6.23 2.17 -25.83
N ASP A 200 -7.20 1.27 -26.03
CA ASP A 200 -8.39 1.43 -26.86
C ASP A 200 -9.60 0.69 -26.23
N ASP A 201 -10.76 0.77 -26.89
CA ASP A 201 -11.99 0.13 -26.42
C ASP A 201 -11.94 -1.40 -26.45
N VAL A 202 -11.25 -2.02 -27.42
CA VAL A 202 -11.13 -3.48 -27.53
C VAL A 202 -10.30 -4.03 -26.37
N ALA A 203 -9.12 -3.46 -26.11
CA ALA A 203 -8.26 -3.81 -24.99
C ALA A 203 -8.97 -3.58 -23.65
N THR A 204 -9.76 -2.51 -23.54
CA THR A 204 -10.59 -2.25 -22.35
C THR A 204 -11.60 -3.37 -22.13
N GLU A 205 -12.33 -3.79 -23.16
CA GLU A 205 -13.34 -4.84 -23.02
C GLU A 205 -12.73 -6.23 -22.79
N LEU A 206 -11.56 -6.52 -23.36
CA LEU A 206 -10.80 -7.74 -23.08
C LEU A 206 -10.36 -7.82 -21.61
N ALA A 207 -9.77 -6.74 -21.09
CA ALA A 207 -9.42 -6.66 -19.68
C ALA A 207 -10.68 -6.73 -18.78
N MET A 208 -11.77 -6.07 -19.17
CA MET A 208 -13.06 -6.18 -18.46
C MET A 208 -13.57 -7.61 -18.44
N ALA A 209 -13.44 -8.37 -19.53
CA ALA A 209 -13.86 -9.77 -19.59
C ALA A 209 -13.07 -10.66 -18.63
N LEU A 210 -11.77 -10.39 -18.45
CA LEU A 210 -10.95 -11.04 -17.43
C LEU A 210 -11.38 -10.62 -16.01
N TYR A 211 -11.27 -9.34 -15.67
CA TYR A 211 -11.44 -8.89 -14.28
C TYR A 211 -12.86 -9.04 -13.75
N SER A 212 -13.90 -8.89 -14.59
CA SER A 212 -15.30 -9.07 -14.15
C SER A 212 -15.61 -10.50 -13.69
N ARG A 213 -14.74 -11.47 -13.99
CA ARG A 213 -14.84 -12.87 -13.56
C ARG A 213 -13.99 -13.19 -12.33
N VAL A 214 -13.13 -12.26 -11.92
CA VAL A 214 -12.14 -12.45 -10.84
C VAL A 214 -12.48 -11.59 -9.63
N VAL A 215 -13.08 -10.41 -9.86
CA VAL A 215 -13.51 -9.49 -8.81
C VAL A 215 -15.01 -9.23 -8.83
N ALA A 216 -15.57 -8.86 -7.68
CA ALA A 216 -16.99 -8.60 -7.46
C ALA A 216 -17.51 -7.47 -8.35
N LYS A 217 -16.65 -6.52 -8.72
CA LYS A 217 -17.01 -5.41 -9.62
C LYS A 217 -15.79 -4.92 -10.39
N ALA A 218 -15.85 -4.96 -11.72
CA ALA A 218 -14.93 -4.22 -12.57
C ALA A 218 -15.61 -2.94 -13.07
N HIS A 219 -14.89 -1.82 -13.05
CA HIS A 219 -15.37 -0.52 -13.48
C HIS A 219 -14.57 -0.03 -14.69
N ARG A 220 -15.24 -0.06 -15.83
CA ARG A 220 -14.73 0.48 -17.09
C ARG A 220 -14.54 1.99 -17.01
N VAL A 221 -13.35 2.47 -17.39
CA VAL A 221 -13.09 3.88 -17.70
C VAL A 221 -12.82 4.06 -19.20
N SER A 222 -12.58 5.30 -19.64
CA SER A 222 -12.41 5.62 -21.07
C SER A 222 -11.00 5.36 -21.61
N SER A 223 -9.99 5.22 -20.75
CA SER A 223 -8.59 5.02 -21.16
C SER A 223 -7.73 4.54 -20.00
N ALA A 224 -6.55 3.98 -20.32
CA ALA A 224 -5.52 3.66 -19.35
C ALA A 224 -5.14 4.89 -18.50
N GLU A 225 -4.99 6.07 -19.11
CA GLU A 225 -4.63 7.31 -18.43
C GLU A 225 -5.64 7.73 -17.36
N VAL A 226 -6.93 7.50 -17.61
CA VAL A 226 -7.98 7.78 -16.61
C VAL A 226 -7.88 6.83 -15.43
N ALA A 227 -7.59 5.54 -15.67
CA ALA A 227 -7.41 4.57 -14.59
C ALA A 227 -6.11 4.85 -13.78
N GLU A 228 -5.01 5.19 -14.44
CA GLU A 228 -3.75 5.63 -13.81
C GLU A 228 -3.98 6.88 -12.95
N SER A 229 -4.66 7.88 -13.51
CA SER A 229 -4.97 9.13 -12.80
C SER A 229 -5.89 8.91 -11.60
N ALA A 230 -6.91 8.06 -11.75
CA ALA A 230 -7.86 7.77 -10.68
C ALA A 230 -7.16 7.13 -9.48
N LYS A 231 -6.23 6.18 -9.72
CA LYS A 231 -5.45 5.56 -8.65
C LYS A 231 -4.59 6.58 -7.88
N LEU A 232 -3.91 7.48 -8.59
CA LEU A 232 -3.15 8.53 -7.93
C LEU A 232 -4.04 9.49 -7.17
N LEU A 233 -5.18 9.89 -7.75
CA LEU A 233 -6.13 10.80 -7.10
C LEU A 233 -6.68 10.22 -5.79
N GLU A 234 -6.94 8.91 -5.72
CA GLU A 234 -7.36 8.23 -4.49
C GLU A 234 -6.33 8.43 -3.35
N ASN A 235 -5.04 8.25 -3.65
CA ASN A 235 -3.97 8.39 -2.67
C ASN A 235 -3.65 9.86 -2.35
N ILE A 236 -3.68 10.75 -3.34
CA ILE A 236 -3.53 12.21 -3.15
C ILE A 236 -4.62 12.75 -2.24
N TYR A 237 -5.88 12.39 -2.51
CA TYR A 237 -7.02 12.83 -1.68
C TYR A 237 -6.82 12.41 -0.23
N ARG A 238 -6.41 11.16 0.01
CA ARG A 238 -6.11 10.68 1.37
C ARG A 238 -4.94 11.42 2.01
N ALA A 239 -3.83 11.63 1.30
CA ALA A 239 -2.66 12.33 1.81
C ALA A 239 -2.97 13.78 2.23
N VAL A 240 -3.70 14.51 1.37
CA VAL A 240 -4.10 15.91 1.59
C VAL A 240 -5.04 16.04 2.77
N ASN A 241 -6.05 15.16 2.89
CA ASN A 241 -6.97 15.25 4.02
C ASN A 241 -6.31 14.84 5.34
N ILE A 242 -5.39 13.86 5.35
CA ILE A 242 -4.60 13.56 6.57
C ILE A 242 -3.74 14.77 6.95
N ALA A 243 -3.08 15.41 5.98
CA ALA A 243 -2.30 16.63 6.23
C ALA A 243 -3.15 17.74 6.83
N LEU A 244 -4.35 17.99 6.27
CA LEU A 244 -5.29 18.97 6.79
C LEU A 244 -5.62 18.71 8.27
N ILE A 245 -5.95 17.46 8.63
CA ILE A 245 -6.28 17.13 10.02
C ILE A 245 -5.06 17.20 10.94
N ASN A 246 -3.86 16.85 10.44
CA ASN A 246 -2.60 17.03 11.16
C ASN A 246 -2.26 18.51 11.41
N GLU A 247 -2.51 19.39 10.45
CA GLU A 247 -2.37 20.84 10.63
C GLU A 247 -3.36 21.35 11.68
N MET A 248 -4.63 20.96 11.58
CA MET A 248 -5.66 21.31 12.57
C MET A 248 -5.29 20.85 13.97
N LYS A 249 -4.67 19.67 14.11
CA LYS A 249 -4.20 19.16 15.40
C LYS A 249 -3.19 20.08 16.08
N VAL A 250 -2.23 20.63 15.34
CA VAL A 250 -1.24 21.58 15.90
C VAL A 250 -1.95 22.86 16.34
N VAL A 251 -2.77 23.45 15.46
CA VAL A 251 -3.47 24.71 15.73
C VAL A 251 -4.44 24.59 16.90
N LEU A 252 -5.27 23.55 16.92
CA LEU A 252 -6.29 23.34 17.97
C LEU A 252 -5.65 23.00 19.31
N ASN A 253 -4.52 22.28 19.32
CA ASN A 253 -3.76 22.04 20.55
C ASN A 253 -3.30 23.35 21.19
N ASP A 254 -2.80 24.31 20.41
CA ASP A 254 -2.39 25.63 20.90
C ASP A 254 -3.58 26.49 21.39
N MET A 255 -4.80 26.11 21.01
CA MET A 255 -6.05 26.72 21.47
C MET A 255 -6.68 25.97 22.64
N ASP A 256 -6.03 24.92 23.18
CA ASP A 256 -6.57 24.01 24.20
C ASP A 256 -7.89 23.32 23.76
N VAL A 257 -8.03 23.02 22.45
CA VAL A 257 -9.18 22.32 21.87
C VAL A 257 -8.80 20.93 21.38
N ASP A 258 -9.56 19.90 21.77
CA ASP A 258 -9.32 18.52 21.37
C ASP A 258 -9.73 18.25 19.92
N VAL A 259 -8.74 18.07 19.04
CA VAL A 259 -8.97 17.76 17.61
C VAL A 259 -9.78 16.48 17.40
N TRP A 260 -9.69 15.49 18.28
CA TRP A 260 -10.46 14.25 18.14
C TRP A 260 -11.95 14.48 18.40
N GLU A 261 -12.28 15.28 19.41
CA GLU A 261 -13.66 15.69 19.68
C GLU A 261 -14.21 16.53 18.53
N VAL A 262 -13.40 17.45 17.97
CA VAL A 262 -13.79 18.25 16.81
C VAL A 262 -14.09 17.38 15.59
N VAL A 263 -13.26 16.37 15.30
CA VAL A 263 -13.49 15.43 14.19
C VAL A 263 -14.75 14.60 14.41
N GLU A 264 -14.97 14.06 15.61
CA GLU A 264 -16.19 13.30 15.91
C GLU A 264 -17.45 14.16 15.84
N ALA A 265 -17.39 15.41 16.31
CA ALA A 265 -18.49 16.36 16.17
C ALA A 265 -18.78 16.68 14.70
N ALA A 266 -17.76 16.96 13.89
CA ALA A 266 -17.90 17.26 12.46
C ALA A 266 -18.44 16.07 11.64
N LYS A 267 -18.03 14.85 11.99
CA LYS A 267 -18.46 13.58 11.39
C LYS A 267 -19.95 13.29 11.57
N THR A 268 -20.63 13.92 12.53
CA THR A 268 -22.10 13.81 12.66
C THR A 268 -22.84 14.42 11.46
N LYS A 269 -22.20 15.26 10.65
CA LYS A 269 -22.79 15.84 9.45
C LYS A 269 -22.93 14.77 8.36
N PRO A 270 -24.15 14.50 7.83
CA PRO A 270 -24.38 13.38 6.92
C PRO A 270 -23.86 13.59 5.49
N PHE A 271 -23.34 14.77 5.14
CA PHE A 271 -22.82 15.07 3.81
C PHE A 271 -21.66 16.07 3.86
N GLY A 272 -20.74 15.96 2.88
CA GLY A 272 -19.66 16.93 2.67
C GLY A 272 -18.54 16.91 3.71
N PHE A 273 -18.52 15.92 4.61
CA PHE A 273 -17.41 15.70 5.54
C PHE A 273 -17.11 14.20 5.63
N GLN A 274 -15.94 13.80 5.15
CA GLN A 274 -15.39 12.47 5.37
C GLN A 274 -14.32 12.59 6.46
N ALA A 275 -14.48 11.83 7.54
CA ALA A 275 -13.54 11.90 8.65
C ALA A 275 -12.19 11.29 8.27
N PHE A 276 -11.14 12.07 8.49
CA PHE A 276 -9.75 11.63 8.58
C PHE A 276 -9.27 11.94 9.99
N TYR A 277 -8.28 11.20 10.46
CA TYR A 277 -7.80 11.30 11.84
C TYR A 277 -6.34 11.71 11.86
N PRO A 278 -5.93 12.50 12.86
CA PRO A 278 -4.54 12.89 12.98
C PRO A 278 -3.67 11.70 13.39
N GLY A 279 -2.36 11.83 13.23
CA GLY A 279 -1.42 10.80 13.62
C GLY A 279 0.00 11.31 13.87
N PRO A 280 0.95 10.39 14.07
CA PRO A 280 2.36 10.70 14.24
C PRO A 280 3.11 10.98 12.93
N GLY A 281 2.44 10.78 11.79
CA GLY A 281 2.98 10.90 10.44
C GLY A 281 2.29 9.94 9.49
N LEU A 282 2.75 9.92 8.24
CA LEU A 282 2.34 8.92 7.25
C LEU A 282 3.30 7.73 7.26
N GLY A 283 2.81 6.58 6.85
CA GLY A 283 3.65 5.43 6.51
C GLY A 283 2.96 4.48 5.53
N GLY A 284 3.59 3.34 5.26
CA GLY A 284 3.25 2.46 4.15
C GLY A 284 3.78 3.02 2.83
N HIS A 285 3.65 2.27 1.73
CA HIS A 285 4.17 2.74 0.43
C HIS A 285 3.23 3.73 -0.25
N CYS A 286 1.93 3.47 -0.30
CA CYS A 286 1.06 4.15 -1.27
C CYS A 286 0.83 5.65 -0.96
N ILE A 287 0.71 6.05 0.31
CA ILE A 287 0.39 7.44 0.67
C ILE A 287 1.65 8.33 0.65
N PRO A 288 2.80 7.89 1.18
CA PRO A 288 4.03 8.69 1.13
C PRO A 288 4.67 8.78 -0.26
N ILE A 289 4.38 7.84 -1.18
CA ILE A 289 5.07 7.75 -2.48
C ILE A 289 4.20 8.24 -3.63
N ASP A 290 3.04 7.62 -3.83
CA ASP A 290 2.25 7.79 -5.06
C ASP A 290 1.86 9.24 -5.38
N PRO A 291 1.53 10.12 -4.39
CA PRO A 291 1.24 11.52 -4.69
C PRO A 291 2.38 12.26 -5.41
N PHE A 292 3.64 11.87 -5.18
CA PHE A 292 4.79 12.49 -5.82
C PHE A 292 4.96 12.07 -7.29
N TYR A 293 4.36 10.97 -7.74
CA TYR A 293 4.34 10.59 -9.16
C TYR A 293 3.64 11.66 -9.99
N LEU A 294 2.48 12.14 -9.53
CA LEU A 294 1.78 13.23 -10.22
C LEU A 294 2.54 14.55 -10.11
N THR A 295 3.19 14.82 -8.98
CA THR A 295 4.04 16.01 -8.79
C THR A 295 5.19 16.03 -9.78
N TRP A 296 5.84 14.89 -10.01
CA TRP A 296 6.88 14.75 -11.01
C TRP A 296 6.33 14.96 -12.43
N LYS A 297 5.24 14.25 -12.79
CA LYS A 297 4.65 14.33 -14.14
C LYS A 297 4.08 15.71 -14.48
N ALA A 298 3.51 16.42 -13.50
CA ALA A 298 2.94 17.76 -13.68
C ALA A 298 4.00 18.80 -14.12
N LYS A 299 5.27 18.61 -13.75
CA LYS A 299 6.36 19.51 -14.15
C LYS A 299 6.59 19.50 -15.66
N GLU A 300 6.37 18.38 -16.33
CA GLU A 300 6.51 18.28 -17.80
C GLU A 300 5.49 19.14 -18.55
N VAL A 301 4.32 19.38 -17.95
CA VAL A 301 3.27 20.24 -18.50
C VAL A 301 3.28 21.65 -17.90
N GLY A 302 4.36 22.03 -17.20
CA GLY A 302 4.57 23.38 -16.68
C GLY A 302 3.77 23.72 -15.42
N HIS A 303 3.29 22.72 -14.66
CA HIS A 303 2.50 22.93 -13.45
C HIS A 303 3.21 22.43 -12.18
N GLN A 304 3.03 23.18 -11.09
CA GLN A 304 3.41 22.78 -9.74
C GLN A 304 2.18 22.29 -8.97
N THR A 305 2.31 21.17 -8.26
CA THR A 305 1.24 20.54 -7.47
C THR A 305 1.27 21.02 -6.02
N ARG A 306 1.05 22.33 -5.80
CA ARG A 306 1.21 23.00 -4.50
C ARG A 306 0.53 22.30 -3.31
N PHE A 307 -0.69 21.80 -3.49
CA PHE A 307 -1.41 21.09 -2.43
C PHE A 307 -0.78 19.75 -2.07
N ILE A 308 -0.25 19.03 -3.06
CA ILE A 308 0.41 17.73 -2.84
C ILE A 308 1.72 17.94 -2.09
N GLU A 309 2.53 18.91 -2.54
CA GLU A 309 3.80 19.26 -1.90
C GLU A 309 3.58 19.71 -0.45
N LEU A 310 2.63 20.63 -0.20
CA LEU A 310 2.28 21.08 1.15
C LEU A 310 1.79 19.92 2.03
N ALA A 311 0.96 19.02 1.51
CA ALA A 311 0.52 17.85 2.25
C ALA A 311 1.71 16.93 2.63
N GLY A 312 2.68 16.77 1.73
CA GLY A 312 3.93 16.07 2.02
C GLY A 312 4.73 16.73 3.13
N GLU A 313 4.88 18.06 3.09
CA GLU A 313 5.59 18.84 4.11
C GLU A 313 4.95 18.71 5.50
N VAL A 314 3.64 18.93 5.60
CA VAL A 314 2.89 18.84 6.87
C VAL A 314 3.01 17.45 7.47
N ASN A 315 2.78 16.41 6.67
CA ASN A 315 2.83 15.04 7.16
C ASN A 315 4.24 14.60 7.58
N THR A 316 5.28 15.04 6.87
CA THR A 316 6.69 14.73 7.20
C THR A 316 7.16 15.52 8.43
N ALA A 317 6.51 16.63 8.76
CA ALA A 317 6.80 17.40 9.97
C ALA A 317 6.20 16.77 11.25
N MET A 318 5.19 15.90 11.14
CA MET A 318 4.50 15.34 12.31
C MET A 318 5.40 14.56 13.29
N PRO A 319 6.37 13.73 12.86
CA PRO A 319 7.34 13.13 13.77
C PRO A 319 8.05 14.17 14.65
N LYS A 320 8.45 15.32 14.09
CA LYS A 320 9.10 16.39 14.85
C LYS A 320 8.15 17.02 15.86
N TYR A 321 6.87 17.22 15.50
CA TYR A 321 5.85 17.70 16.42
C TYR A 321 5.62 16.70 17.57
N VAL A 322 5.54 15.40 17.29
CA VAL A 322 5.42 14.38 18.35
C VAL A 322 6.59 14.45 19.32
N ILE A 323 7.83 14.61 18.83
CA ILE A 323 9.01 14.75 19.68
C ILE A 323 8.92 15.99 20.57
N SER A 324 8.46 17.15 20.06
CA SER A 324 8.31 18.34 20.91
C SER A 324 7.26 18.13 22.00
N ARG A 325 6.15 17.43 21.69
CA ARG A 325 5.13 17.06 22.68
C ARG A 325 5.67 16.12 23.76
N VAL A 326 6.50 15.15 23.40
CA VAL A 326 7.21 14.30 24.37
C VAL A 326 8.14 15.14 25.26
N ALA A 327 8.87 16.09 24.69
CA ALA A 327 9.76 16.98 25.46
C ALA A 327 8.99 17.82 26.49
N GLU A 328 7.91 18.46 26.05
CA GLU A 328 7.03 19.27 26.89
C GLU A 328 6.39 18.43 27.99
N ALA A 329 5.94 17.22 27.65
CA ALA A 329 5.37 16.30 28.60
C ALA A 329 6.39 15.88 29.66
N LEU A 330 7.60 15.45 29.29
CA LEU A 330 8.65 15.12 30.25
C LEU A 330 9.03 16.33 31.14
N ASN A 331 9.12 17.52 30.55
CA ASN A 331 9.49 18.74 31.26
C ASN A 331 8.47 19.14 32.34
N HIS A 332 7.18 18.87 32.11
CA HIS A 332 6.14 19.07 33.14
C HIS A 332 6.43 18.25 34.41
N ASP A 333 7.05 17.08 34.26
CA ASP A 333 7.44 16.21 35.37
C ASP A 333 8.91 16.44 35.80
N ARG A 334 9.53 17.53 35.30
CA ARG A 334 10.92 17.93 35.54
C ARG A 334 11.94 16.88 35.10
N LEU A 335 11.60 16.11 34.08
CA LEU A 335 12.49 15.16 33.43
C LEU A 335 13.01 15.77 32.13
N ALA A 336 14.31 15.61 31.88
CA ALA A 336 14.92 15.95 30.60
C ALA A 336 14.71 14.79 29.62
N MET A 337 14.58 15.11 28.33
CA MET A 337 14.55 14.08 27.28
C MET A 337 15.86 13.31 27.20
N ASN A 338 16.99 14.00 27.39
CA ASN A 338 18.30 13.37 27.46
C ASN A 338 18.39 12.52 28.74
N GLY A 339 18.63 11.22 28.56
CA GLY A 339 18.69 10.22 29.63
C GLY A 339 17.33 9.61 30.01
N ALA A 340 16.20 10.10 29.46
CA ALA A 340 14.89 9.50 29.72
C ALA A 340 14.78 8.11 29.07
N ASN A 341 14.16 7.17 29.79
CA ASN A 341 13.80 5.86 29.24
C ASN A 341 12.43 5.96 28.56
N ILE A 342 12.38 5.76 27.25
CA ILE A 342 11.15 5.92 26.45
C ILE A 342 10.82 4.62 25.74
N LEU A 343 9.61 4.11 25.97
CA LEU A 343 9.04 2.99 25.22
C LEU A 343 8.13 3.49 24.12
N VAL A 344 8.46 3.18 22.87
CA VAL A 344 7.60 3.43 21.70
C VAL A 344 6.68 2.22 21.50
N LEU A 345 5.36 2.41 21.62
CA LEU A 345 4.36 1.39 21.30
C LEU A 345 3.94 1.51 19.84
N GLY A 346 4.33 0.50 19.05
CA GLY A 346 4.09 0.43 17.61
C GLY A 346 5.33 0.70 16.77
N MET A 347 5.57 -0.20 15.82
CA MET A 347 6.58 -0.12 14.76
C MET A 347 5.94 -0.25 13.39
N ALA A 348 4.90 -1.07 13.26
CA ALA A 348 4.10 -1.16 12.05
C ALA A 348 3.51 0.21 11.68
N TYR A 349 3.42 0.52 10.38
CA TYR A 349 2.91 1.83 9.94
C TYR A 349 1.40 1.98 10.16
N LYS A 350 0.69 0.85 10.30
CA LYS A 350 -0.75 0.76 10.49
C LYS A 350 -1.07 -0.28 11.57
N LYS A 351 -2.22 -0.09 12.19
CA LYS A 351 -2.81 -1.02 13.14
C LYS A 351 -2.93 -2.44 12.57
N ASN A 352 -2.59 -3.42 13.40
CA ASN A 352 -2.77 -4.86 13.19
C ASN A 352 -2.14 -5.44 11.91
N VAL A 353 -1.05 -4.84 11.41
CA VAL A 353 -0.26 -5.40 10.30
C VAL A 353 1.19 -5.61 10.72
N ASP A 354 1.89 -6.51 10.04
CA ASP A 354 3.31 -6.80 10.24
C ASP A 354 4.23 -5.98 9.30
N ASP A 355 3.71 -4.85 8.81
CA ASP A 355 4.37 -4.03 7.80
C ASP A 355 4.96 -2.73 8.42
N PRO A 356 6.30 -2.63 8.54
CA PRO A 356 6.98 -1.44 9.07
C PRO A 356 7.46 -0.47 7.98
N ARG A 357 7.10 -0.68 6.71
CA ARG A 357 7.64 0.13 5.59
C ARG A 357 7.20 1.58 5.71
N GLU A 358 8.15 2.51 5.53
CA GLU A 358 7.97 3.96 5.69
C GLU A 358 7.32 4.37 7.02
N THR A 359 7.45 3.57 8.08
CA THR A 359 6.80 3.88 9.37
C THR A 359 7.33 5.18 10.00
N PRO A 360 6.46 6.04 10.54
CA PRO A 360 6.91 7.23 11.28
C PRO A 360 7.64 6.85 12.58
N ALA A 361 7.42 5.64 13.11
CA ALA A 361 8.08 5.14 14.32
C ALA A 361 9.62 5.14 14.18
N ALA A 362 10.16 4.82 13.00
CA ALA A 362 11.60 4.75 12.77
C ALA A 362 12.28 6.12 12.85
N GLU A 363 11.65 7.16 12.28
CA GLU A 363 12.13 8.54 12.40
C GLU A 363 12.01 9.06 13.83
N ILE A 364 10.92 8.70 14.54
CA ILE A 364 10.72 9.06 15.95
C ILE A 364 11.79 8.43 16.84
N LEU A 365 12.06 7.13 16.70
CA LEU A 365 13.13 6.44 17.45
C LEU A 365 14.49 7.08 17.20
N LYS A 366 14.81 7.40 15.93
CA LYS A 366 16.02 8.11 15.56
C LYS A 366 16.15 9.44 16.28
N ARG A 367 15.11 10.27 16.26
CA ARG A 367 15.13 11.60 16.89
C ARG A 367 15.22 11.53 18.41
N LEU A 368 14.53 10.58 19.04
CA LEU A 368 14.63 10.35 20.48
C LEU A 368 16.05 9.92 20.87
N ALA A 369 16.65 8.98 20.11
CA ALA A 369 18.03 8.55 20.34
C ALA A 369 19.05 9.69 20.12
N GLU A 370 18.88 10.50 19.07
CA GLU A 370 19.71 11.69 18.81
C GLU A 370 19.57 12.76 19.91
N ALA A 371 18.40 12.86 20.54
CA ALA A 371 18.18 13.71 21.71
C ALA A 371 18.76 13.14 23.03
N GLY A 372 19.33 11.94 22.99
CA GLY A 372 19.98 11.27 24.12
C GLY A 372 19.05 10.41 24.98
N SER A 373 17.83 10.11 24.53
CA SER A 373 16.93 9.19 25.24
C SER A 373 17.36 7.74 25.08
N ASN A 374 17.12 6.91 26.09
CA ASN A 374 17.24 5.46 26.00
C ASN A 374 15.94 4.91 25.41
N VAL A 375 15.98 4.49 24.14
CA VAL A 375 14.79 4.08 23.40
C VAL A 375 14.62 2.57 23.36
N SER A 376 13.39 2.13 23.63
CA SER A 376 12.90 0.77 23.40
C SER A 376 11.64 0.84 22.55
N TYR A 377 11.25 -0.25 21.92
CA TYR A 377 9.93 -0.34 21.30
C TYR A 377 9.24 -1.65 21.68
N HIS A 378 7.91 -1.64 21.60
CA HIS A 378 7.06 -2.82 21.65
C HIS A 378 6.11 -2.81 20.46
N ASP A 379 6.12 -3.89 19.70
CA ASP A 379 5.17 -4.17 18.62
C ASP A 379 4.89 -5.68 18.58
N PRO A 380 3.62 -6.12 18.64
CA PRO A 380 3.26 -7.54 18.64
C PRO A 380 3.45 -8.22 17.27
N HIS A 381 3.51 -7.46 16.17
CA HIS A 381 3.63 -7.98 14.80
C HIS A 381 5.03 -7.79 14.20
N VAL A 382 5.84 -6.87 14.73
CA VAL A 382 7.20 -6.57 14.27
C VAL A 382 8.24 -6.94 15.35
N PRO A 383 8.66 -8.22 15.44
CA PRO A 383 9.48 -8.71 16.56
C PRO A 383 10.90 -8.14 16.60
N ARG A 384 11.45 -7.74 15.46
CA ARG A 384 12.79 -7.16 15.32
C ARG A 384 12.75 -5.96 14.40
N PHE A 385 13.55 -4.94 14.71
CA PHE A 385 13.67 -3.76 13.85
C PHE A 385 14.10 -4.20 12.44
N PRO A 386 13.35 -3.85 11.39
CA PRO A 386 13.63 -4.32 10.04
C PRO A 386 14.84 -3.58 9.46
N GLU A 387 15.48 -4.18 8.46
CA GLU A 387 16.48 -3.46 7.69
C GLU A 387 15.81 -2.34 6.87
N MET A 388 16.18 -1.09 7.15
CA MET A 388 15.65 0.08 6.44
C MET A 388 16.79 0.88 5.81
N ARG A 389 16.51 1.47 4.65
CA ARG A 389 17.49 2.27 3.90
C ARG A 389 18.01 3.48 4.70
N ARG A 390 17.14 4.11 5.51
CA ARG A 390 17.41 5.38 6.22
C ARG A 390 17.73 5.20 7.71
N TYR A 391 17.42 4.05 8.30
CA TYR A 391 17.44 3.84 9.74
C TYR A 391 18.17 2.54 10.07
N LYS A 392 19.04 2.59 11.08
CA LYS A 392 19.81 1.43 11.54
C LYS A 392 19.70 1.34 13.05
N PHE A 393 18.98 0.32 13.51
CA PHE A 393 18.83 -0.02 14.91
C PHE A 393 19.02 -1.53 15.07
N ASP A 394 19.66 -1.91 16.17
CA ASP A 394 19.69 -3.30 16.64
C ASP A 394 18.76 -3.39 17.85
N LEU A 395 17.46 -3.36 17.57
CA LEU A 395 16.40 -3.38 18.58
C LEU A 395 15.45 -4.54 18.33
N GLU A 396 14.97 -5.13 19.42
CA GLU A 396 13.93 -6.14 19.42
C GLU A 396 12.71 -5.63 20.19
N SER A 397 11.54 -6.13 19.81
CA SER A 397 10.27 -5.81 20.47
C SER A 397 10.32 -6.28 21.92
N GLN A 398 10.18 -5.35 22.86
CA GLN A 398 10.26 -5.63 24.29
C GLN A 398 8.91 -6.09 24.82
N PRO A 399 8.83 -7.12 25.68
CA PRO A 399 7.57 -7.49 26.32
C PRO A 399 7.09 -6.37 27.25
N VAL A 400 5.77 -6.20 27.35
CA VAL A 400 5.14 -5.24 28.27
C VAL A 400 4.47 -5.98 29.42
N ASN A 401 4.83 -5.60 30.65
CA ASN A 401 4.29 -6.11 31.92
C ASN A 401 4.36 -4.99 32.98
N PRO A 402 3.68 -5.12 34.14
CA PRO A 402 3.70 -4.07 35.17
C PRO A 402 5.08 -3.53 35.53
N GLU A 403 6.07 -4.41 35.67
CA GLU A 403 7.43 -4.06 36.09
C GLU A 403 8.18 -3.29 35.01
N SER A 404 8.15 -3.78 33.76
CA SER A 404 8.80 -3.13 32.61
C SER A 404 8.18 -1.78 32.30
N ILE A 405 6.84 -1.69 32.30
CA ILE A 405 6.08 -0.45 32.06
C ILE A 405 6.49 0.65 33.06
N SER A 406 6.59 0.28 34.34
CA SER A 406 6.94 1.22 35.42
C SER A 406 8.40 1.72 35.34
N GLY A 407 9.25 1.03 34.57
CA GLY A 407 10.65 1.39 34.36
C GLY A 407 10.86 2.48 33.30
N TYR A 408 9.84 2.80 32.50
CA TYR A 408 9.90 3.86 31.51
C TYR A 408 9.41 5.20 32.08
N ASP A 409 10.10 6.27 31.71
CA ASP A 409 9.70 7.64 32.07
C ASP A 409 8.55 8.12 31.19
N CYS A 410 8.47 7.64 29.95
CA CYS A 410 7.39 7.94 29.01
C CYS A 410 7.07 6.73 28.14
N ILE A 411 5.78 6.51 27.89
CA ILE A 411 5.29 5.57 26.88
C ILE A 411 4.66 6.38 25.74
N LEU A 412 5.19 6.21 24.54
CA LEU A 412 4.78 6.93 23.34
C LEU A 412 4.00 5.99 22.42
N ILE A 413 2.70 6.23 22.24
CA ILE A 413 1.85 5.41 21.38
C ILE A 413 1.89 5.96 19.96
N ILE A 414 2.39 5.15 19.02
CA ILE A 414 2.51 5.47 17.59
C ILE A 414 1.53 4.64 16.75
N THR A 415 1.25 3.40 17.15
CA THR A 415 0.31 2.52 16.47
C THR A 415 -0.63 1.86 17.47
N ASP A 416 -1.93 1.91 17.21
CA ASP A 416 -3.00 1.53 18.14
C ASP A 416 -3.46 0.07 18.00
N HIS A 417 -2.49 -0.86 17.89
CA HIS A 417 -2.73 -2.32 17.79
C HIS A 417 -3.74 -2.83 18.82
N ASP A 418 -4.61 -3.77 18.43
CA ASP A 418 -5.60 -4.35 19.33
C ASP A 418 -4.99 -5.36 20.31
N ASP A 419 -3.87 -5.99 19.95
CA ASP A 419 -3.18 -6.98 20.78
C ASP A 419 -2.37 -6.33 21.92
N VAL A 420 -2.38 -5.00 22.03
CA VAL A 420 -1.74 -4.25 23.12
C VAL A 420 -2.75 -4.04 24.24
N ASP A 421 -2.39 -4.43 25.46
CA ASP A 421 -3.21 -4.21 26.65
C ASP A 421 -3.07 -2.76 27.17
N TYR A 422 -3.89 -1.86 26.64
CA TYR A 422 -3.88 -0.44 27.06
C TYR A 422 -4.37 -0.22 28.49
N GLU A 423 -5.14 -1.15 29.08
CA GLU A 423 -5.54 -1.04 30.48
C GLU A 423 -4.31 -1.25 31.39
N LEU A 424 -3.46 -2.22 31.05
CA LEU A 424 -2.18 -2.46 31.69
C LEU A 424 -1.23 -1.26 31.55
N ILE A 425 -1.10 -0.71 30.32
CA ILE A 425 -0.32 0.51 30.07
C ILE A 425 -0.85 1.66 30.95
N GLY A 426 -2.15 1.95 30.90
CA GLY A 426 -2.78 3.03 31.67
C GLY A 426 -2.60 2.90 33.18
N SER A 427 -2.59 1.68 33.69
CA SER A 427 -2.49 1.39 35.13
C SER A 427 -1.08 1.49 35.71
N HIS A 428 -0.04 1.32 34.88
CA HIS A 428 1.35 1.19 35.34
C HIS A 428 2.30 2.24 34.76
N ALA A 429 1.94 2.92 33.67
CA ALA A 429 2.76 3.98 33.10
C ALA A 429 2.81 5.21 34.02
N ARG A 430 3.92 5.95 33.94
CA ARG A 430 4.06 7.26 34.60
C ARG A 430 3.47 8.38 33.75
N LEU A 431 3.89 8.40 32.49
CA LEU A 431 3.49 9.36 31.48
C LEU A 431 3.18 8.62 30.18
N ILE A 432 2.05 8.96 29.56
CA ILE A 432 1.67 8.47 28.24
C ILE A 432 1.55 9.66 27.30
N VAL A 433 2.19 9.55 26.15
CA VAL A 433 2.01 10.45 25.02
C VAL A 433 1.32 9.66 23.92
N ASP A 434 0.09 10.07 23.58
CA ASP A 434 -0.80 9.31 22.69
C ASP A 434 -1.04 10.06 21.38
N THR A 435 -0.56 9.48 20.27
CA THR A 435 -0.71 10.07 18.94
C THR A 435 -1.88 9.51 18.14
N ARG A 436 -2.57 8.50 18.68
CA ARG A 436 -3.63 7.73 18.00
C ARG A 436 -4.96 7.73 18.76
N ASN A 437 -5.04 8.42 19.88
CA ASN A 437 -6.20 8.42 20.77
C ASN A 437 -6.56 7.01 21.28
N ALA A 438 -5.55 6.15 21.41
CA ALA A 438 -5.69 4.77 21.86
C ALA A 438 -6.08 4.66 23.34
N MET A 439 -5.80 5.68 24.16
CA MET A 439 -6.16 5.71 25.58
C MET A 439 -7.62 6.13 25.83
N ASP A 440 -8.32 6.68 24.84
CA ASP A 440 -9.71 7.12 24.99
C ASP A 440 -10.68 5.95 25.21
N ARG A 441 -10.33 4.75 24.72
CA ARG A 441 -11.06 3.50 24.98
C ARG A 441 -10.81 2.91 26.36
N VAL A 442 -9.83 3.41 27.12
CA VAL A 442 -9.50 2.88 28.45
C VAL A 442 -10.37 3.58 29.51
N PRO A 443 -11.03 2.83 30.42
CA PRO A 443 -11.79 3.43 31.51
C PRO A 443 -10.93 4.41 32.33
N ARG A 444 -11.40 5.65 32.49
CA ARG A 444 -10.63 6.72 33.16
C ARG A 444 -10.16 6.37 34.57
N ASN A 445 -10.90 5.51 35.28
CA ASN A 445 -10.54 5.04 36.62
C ASN A 445 -9.34 4.06 36.64
N LEU A 446 -8.98 3.50 35.49
CA LEU A 446 -7.81 2.63 35.32
C LEU A 446 -6.57 3.40 34.89
N ILE A 447 -6.73 4.59 34.29
CA ILE A 447 -5.61 5.43 33.88
C ILE A 447 -5.04 6.16 35.10
N LYS A 448 -3.90 5.68 35.60
CA LYS A 448 -3.13 6.33 36.68
C LYS A 448 -2.06 7.29 36.15
N ALA A 449 -1.64 7.09 34.90
CA ALA A 449 -0.67 7.92 34.22
C ALA A 449 -1.25 9.30 33.85
N ARG A 450 -0.39 10.31 33.77
CA ARG A 450 -0.75 11.53 33.02
C ARG A 450 -0.75 11.19 31.53
N CYS A 451 -1.85 11.48 30.83
CA CYS A 451 -1.97 11.23 29.40
C CYS A 451 -1.96 12.57 28.64
N VAL A 452 -1.11 12.67 27.62
CA VAL A 452 -0.98 13.83 26.76
C VAL A 452 -1.29 13.42 25.33
N LYS A 453 -2.24 14.08 24.68
CA LYS A 453 -2.47 13.91 23.24
C LYS A 453 -1.38 14.66 22.47
N ALA A 454 -0.80 13.99 21.48
CA ALA A 454 0.32 14.49 20.68
C ALA A 454 0.19 14.13 19.23
#